data_AF-A8F6U0-F1
#
_entry.id   AF-A8F6U0-F1
#
_cell.length_a   1.000
_cell.length_b   1.000
_cell.length_c   1.000
_cell.angle_alpha   90.00
_cell.angle_beta   90.00
_cell.angle_gamma   90.00
#
_symmetry.space_group_name_H-M   'P 1'
#
loop_
_entity.id
_entity.type
_entity.pdbx_description
1 polymer ?
#
loop_
_entity_poly.entity_id
_entity_poly.type
_entity_poly.pdbx_seq_one_letter_code
_entity_poly.pdbx_strand_id
1 'polypeptide(L)'
;MKRSDLVELFKVLANQKRLDILTLLLDSCLTVNEVAQKLGINISTAYRYLTQMYKQGILSVIKTPDGDRFDFSSKHMLRVIEEAINFISDKRGTPVFEPIYYNDTNLFKPKRVLDFRGETCPIPELTTRRELKELTNGETLLVIVDYPLSKERIISFCRKMGYKVIVVDDKLDSKIYIEKTG
;
A
#
# COMPACT_ATOMS: atom_id res chain seq x y z
N MET A 1 -9.53 -12.37 20.88
CA MET A 1 -10.09 -11.03 20.62
C MET A 1 -11.33 -10.86 21.47
N LYS A 2 -11.33 -9.92 22.41
CA LYS A 2 -12.51 -9.55 23.19
C LYS A 2 -13.30 -8.49 22.42
N ARG A 3 -14.63 -8.38 22.62
CA ARG A 3 -15.48 -7.33 22.02
C ARG A 3 -14.95 -5.91 22.31
N SER A 4 -14.28 -5.73 23.46
CA SER A 4 -13.58 -4.49 23.83
C SER A 4 -12.49 -4.10 22.83
N ASP A 5 -11.79 -5.05 22.23
CA ASP A 5 -10.61 -4.79 21.41
C ASP A 5 -11.00 -4.10 20.10
N LEU A 6 -12.13 -4.51 19.51
CA LEU A 6 -12.68 -3.88 18.31
C LEU A 6 -13.17 -2.44 18.59
N VAL A 7 -13.81 -2.23 19.74
CA VAL A 7 -14.28 -0.90 20.15
C VAL A 7 -13.09 0.04 20.36
N GLU A 8 -12.04 -0.43 21.03
CA GLU A 8 -10.82 0.37 21.25
C GLU A 8 -10.13 0.71 19.92
N LEU A 9 -10.05 -0.23 18.97
CA LEU A 9 -9.55 0.05 17.62
C LEU A 9 -10.31 1.23 16.98
N PHE A 10 -11.63 1.17 16.94
CA PHE A 10 -12.42 2.24 16.30
C PHE A 10 -12.37 3.56 17.06
N LYS A 11 -12.27 3.56 18.39
CA LYS A 11 -12.03 4.80 19.16
C LYS A 11 -10.71 5.47 18.77
N VAL A 12 -9.67 4.69 18.51
CA VAL A 12 -8.38 5.22 18.06
C VAL A 12 -8.49 5.82 16.67
N LEU A 13 -9.16 5.11 15.77
CA LEU A 13 -9.36 5.52 14.37
C LEU A 13 -10.31 6.71 14.23
N ALA A 14 -11.23 6.94 15.17
CA ALA A 14 -12.17 8.06 15.17
C ALA A 14 -11.50 9.43 15.48
N ASN A 15 -10.47 9.78 14.71
CA ASN A 15 -9.75 11.04 14.79
C ASN A 15 -9.30 11.47 13.40
N GLN A 16 -9.70 12.66 12.95
CA GLN A 16 -9.42 13.16 11.60
C GLN A 16 -7.94 13.06 11.23
N LYS A 17 -7.04 13.58 12.08
CA LYS A 17 -5.61 13.60 11.76
C LYS A 17 -4.98 12.21 11.73
N ARG A 18 -5.46 11.27 12.56
CA ARG A 18 -5.02 9.87 12.46
C ARG A 18 -5.51 9.23 11.16
N LEU A 19 -6.75 9.48 10.74
CA LEU A 19 -7.26 8.98 9.46
C LEU A 19 -6.52 9.60 8.26
N ASP A 20 -6.19 10.89 8.33
CA ASP A 20 -5.36 11.56 7.31
C ASP A 20 -3.99 10.87 7.21
N ILE A 21 -3.34 10.55 8.34
CA ILE A 21 -2.07 9.79 8.37
C ILE A 21 -2.25 8.41 7.74
N LEU A 22 -3.26 7.65 8.15
CA LEU A 22 -3.50 6.31 7.60
C LEU A 22 -3.79 6.34 6.10
N THR A 23 -4.43 7.41 5.61
CA THR A 23 -4.67 7.64 4.19
C THR A 23 -3.37 7.89 3.43
N LEU A 24 -2.46 8.69 3.99
CA LEU A 24 -1.12 8.87 3.41
C LEU A 24 -0.32 7.56 3.37
N LEU A 25 -0.48 6.71 4.39
CA LEU A 25 0.18 5.42 4.48
C LEU A 25 -0.36 4.39 3.47
N LEU A 26 -1.51 4.62 2.83
CA LEU A 26 -1.98 3.76 1.73
C LEU A 26 -1.02 3.77 0.55
N ASP A 27 -0.30 4.87 0.32
CA ASP A 27 0.61 5.00 -0.84
C ASP A 27 2.05 4.61 -0.54
N SER A 28 2.50 4.80 0.69
CA SER A 28 3.88 4.53 1.12
C SER A 28 3.98 4.58 2.65
N CYS A 29 4.88 3.80 3.23
CA CYS A 29 5.44 4.06 4.56
C CYS A 29 6.06 5.46 4.63
N LEU A 30 6.04 6.09 5.81
CA LEU A 30 6.49 7.48 5.98
C LEU A 30 7.24 7.67 7.30
N THR A 31 8.23 8.55 7.27
CA THR A 31 8.87 9.12 8.44
C THR A 31 7.95 10.14 9.12
N VAL A 32 8.27 10.48 10.37
CA VAL A 32 7.57 11.53 11.12
C VAL A 32 7.62 12.89 10.39
N ASN A 33 8.76 13.22 9.78
CA ASN A 33 8.97 14.48 9.07
C ASN A 33 8.10 14.55 7.81
N GLU A 34 8.05 13.47 7.02
CA GLU A 34 7.18 13.41 5.83
C GLU A 34 5.71 13.55 6.20
N VAL A 35 5.25 12.92 7.29
CA VAL A 35 3.87 13.08 7.79
C VAL A 35 3.59 14.52 8.21
N ALA A 36 4.48 15.12 8.99
CA ALA A 36 4.34 16.49 9.47
C ALA A 36 4.24 17.49 8.30
N GLN A 37 5.12 17.33 7.30
CA GLN A 37 5.15 18.15 6.10
C GLN A 37 3.88 17.97 5.26
N LYS A 38 3.49 16.73 4.95
CA LYS A 38 2.32 16.44 4.10
C LYS A 38 0.99 16.90 4.71
N LEU A 39 0.87 16.89 6.04
CA LEU A 39 -0.36 17.30 6.73
C LEU A 39 -0.35 18.74 7.26
N GLY A 40 0.77 19.45 7.14
CA GLY A 40 0.93 20.80 7.69
C GLY A 40 0.76 20.84 9.22
N ILE A 41 1.28 19.83 9.94
CA ILE A 41 1.19 19.73 11.40
C ILE A 41 2.59 19.76 12.04
N ASN A 42 2.65 20.11 13.33
CA ASN A 42 3.90 20.08 14.08
C ASN A 42 4.49 18.64 14.12
N ILE A 43 5.82 18.53 13.97
CA ILE A 43 6.56 17.25 14.04
C ILE A 43 6.26 16.49 15.34
N SER A 44 6.18 17.17 16.48
CA SER A 44 5.83 16.55 17.78
C SER A 44 4.40 15.98 17.80
N THR A 45 3.46 16.64 17.11
CA THR A 45 2.09 16.14 16.94
C THR A 45 2.06 14.90 16.04
N ALA A 46 2.79 14.91 14.92
CA ALA A 46 2.94 13.74 14.05
C ALA A 46 3.57 12.56 14.81
N TYR A 47 4.67 12.80 15.53
CA TYR A 47 5.36 11.81 16.36
C TYR A 47 4.41 11.18 17.38
N ARG A 48 3.63 12.01 18.09
CA ARG A 48 2.66 11.54 19.08
C ARG A 48 1.60 10.63 18.46
N TYR A 49 1.01 11.02 17.33
CA TYR A 49 -0.01 10.19 16.67
C TYR A 49 0.56 8.86 16.15
N LEU A 50 1.70 8.90 15.47
CA LEU A 50 2.36 7.69 14.96
C LEU A 50 2.74 6.73 16.08
N THR A 51 3.37 7.24 17.15
CA THR A 51 3.80 6.43 18.29
C THR A 51 2.60 5.81 19.03
N GLN A 52 1.48 6.55 19.17
CA GLN A 52 0.27 6.01 19.80
C GLN A 52 -0.33 4.86 18.97
N MET A 53 -0.46 5.04 17.65
CA MET A 53 -0.99 3.99 16.77
C MET A 53 -0.05 2.78 16.68
N TYR A 54 1.27 3.00 16.73
CA TYR A 54 2.26 1.92 16.86
C TYR A 54 2.08 1.12 18.15
N LYS A 55 1.98 1.80 19.30
CA LYS A 55 1.75 1.14 20.62
C LYS A 55 0.46 0.33 20.67
N GLN A 56 -0.53 0.68 19.84
CA GLN A 56 -1.81 0.00 19.74
C GLN A 56 -1.81 -1.10 18.68
N GLY A 57 -0.66 -1.39 18.06
CA GLY A 57 -0.52 -2.44 17.06
C GLY A 57 -1.18 -2.14 15.72
N ILE A 58 -1.56 -0.89 15.45
CA ILE A 58 -2.12 -0.45 14.16
C ILE A 58 -0.99 -0.23 13.15
N LEU A 59 0.13 0.31 13.63
CA LEU A 59 1.32 0.57 12.84
C LEU A 59 2.48 -0.31 13.26
N SER A 60 3.42 -0.51 12.35
CA SER A 60 4.76 -1.06 12.58
C SER A 60 5.82 0.01 12.28
N VAL A 61 7.06 -0.26 12.66
CA VAL A 61 8.22 0.59 12.36
C VAL A 61 9.24 -0.20 11.57
N ILE A 62 9.67 0.35 10.45
CA ILE A 62 10.75 -0.13 9.61
C ILE A 62 11.96 0.76 9.89
N LYS A 63 13.10 0.14 10.21
CA LYS A 63 14.35 0.86 10.46
C LYS A 63 15.06 1.10 9.14
N THR A 64 15.28 2.36 8.78
CA THR A 64 16.01 2.74 7.58
C THR A 64 17.08 3.80 7.88
N PRO A 65 18.11 3.97 7.03
CA PRO A 65 19.17 4.95 7.24
C PRO A 65 18.69 6.42 7.32
N ASP A 66 17.57 6.74 6.69
CA ASP A 66 16.92 8.06 6.71
C ASP A 66 15.99 8.28 7.92
N GLY A 67 15.85 7.28 8.80
CA GLY A 67 15.10 7.34 10.06
C GLY A 67 14.02 6.28 10.18
N ASP A 68 13.28 6.29 11.29
CA ASP A 68 12.18 5.35 11.50
C ASP A 68 11.02 5.65 10.53
N ARG A 69 10.68 4.67 9.70
CA ARG A 69 9.52 4.71 8.80
C ARG A 69 8.36 3.95 9.42
N PHE A 70 7.21 4.59 9.52
CA PHE A 70 5.97 3.98 10.00
C PHE A 70 5.19 3.41 8.82
N ASP A 71 4.63 2.22 9.02
CA ASP A 71 3.76 1.54 8.08
C ASP A 71 2.60 0.86 8.82
N PHE A 72 1.57 0.36 8.14
CA PHE A 72 0.58 -0.52 8.75
C PHE A 72 1.27 -1.74 9.38
N SER A 73 0.74 -2.24 10.49
CA SER A 73 1.24 -3.46 11.11
C SER A 73 0.86 -4.72 10.34
N SER A 74 -0.14 -4.62 9.46
CA SER A 74 -0.75 -5.75 8.77
C SER A 74 -1.48 -5.30 7.52
N LYS A 75 -1.44 -6.13 6.46
CA LYS A 75 -2.24 -5.95 5.25
C LYS A 75 -3.75 -5.86 5.54
N HIS A 76 -4.20 -6.47 6.64
CA HIS A 76 -5.60 -6.39 7.03
C HIS A 76 -5.99 -4.96 7.44
N MET A 77 -5.12 -4.22 8.15
CA MET A 77 -5.40 -2.83 8.51
C MET A 77 -5.39 -1.91 7.30
N LEU A 78 -4.46 -2.13 6.36
CA LEU A 78 -4.45 -1.43 5.08
C LEU A 78 -5.80 -1.62 4.36
N ARG A 79 -6.26 -2.89 4.21
CA ARG A 79 -7.54 -3.21 3.57
C ARG A 79 -8.73 -2.61 4.30
N VAL A 80 -8.75 -2.57 5.63
CA VAL A 80 -9.83 -1.90 6.39
C VAL A 80 -9.99 -0.43 5.98
N ILE A 81 -8.88 0.29 5.79
CA ILE A 81 -8.92 1.69 5.38
C ILE A 81 -9.30 1.82 3.90
N GLU A 82 -8.78 0.95 3.01
CA GLU A 82 -9.17 0.94 1.59
C GLU A 82 -10.67 0.65 1.43
N GLU A 83 -11.20 -0.36 2.10
CA GLU A 83 -12.62 -0.72 2.02
C GLU A 83 -13.53 0.37 2.59
N ALA A 84 -13.09 1.07 3.64
CA ALA A 84 -13.82 2.24 4.13
C ALA A 84 -13.91 3.34 3.06
N ILE A 85 -12.83 3.59 2.30
CA ILE A 85 -12.82 4.56 1.20
C ILE A 85 -13.69 4.08 0.04
N ASN A 86 -13.63 2.80 -0.33
CA ASN A 86 -14.45 2.21 -1.39
C ASN A 86 -15.94 2.35 -1.05
N PHE A 87 -16.34 1.95 0.15
CA PHE A 87 -17.72 2.10 0.64
C PHE A 87 -18.23 3.55 0.58
N ILE A 88 -17.38 4.53 0.91
CA ILE A 88 -17.73 5.95 0.79
C ILE A 88 -17.84 6.40 -0.67
N SER A 89 -17.06 5.80 -1.58
CA SER A 89 -17.01 6.16 -3.00
C SER A 89 -18.13 5.51 -3.82
N ASP A 90 -18.51 4.28 -3.48
CA ASP A 90 -19.65 3.57 -4.07
C ASP A 90 -20.96 4.31 -3.77
N LYS A 91 -21.11 4.81 -2.53
CA LYS A 91 -22.21 5.70 -2.16
C LYS A 91 -22.24 7.00 -2.98
N ARG A 92 -21.13 7.37 -3.60
CA ARG A 92 -21.00 8.53 -4.50
C ARG A 92 -21.07 8.15 -6.00
N GLY A 93 -21.28 6.87 -6.33
CA GLY A 93 -21.42 6.38 -7.72
C GLY A 93 -20.12 6.32 -8.51
N THR A 94 -18.96 6.18 -7.86
CA THR A 94 -17.66 6.10 -8.55
C THR A 94 -17.36 4.63 -8.92
N PRO A 95 -17.05 4.28 -10.19
CA PRO A 95 -16.74 2.90 -10.54
C PRO A 95 -15.44 2.44 -9.86
N VAL A 96 -15.51 1.33 -9.12
CA VAL A 96 -14.34 0.65 -8.52
C VAL A 96 -14.07 -0.63 -9.32
N PHE A 97 -12.86 -0.80 -9.84
CA PHE A 97 -12.46 -2.00 -10.59
C PHE A 97 -11.93 -3.09 -9.64
N GLU A 98 -12.57 -4.26 -9.63
CA GLU A 98 -12.07 -5.45 -8.93
C GLU A 98 -10.93 -6.13 -9.71
N PRO A 99 -9.93 -6.73 -9.03
CA PRO A 99 -8.88 -7.50 -9.69
C PRO A 99 -9.44 -8.76 -10.35
N ILE A 100 -9.05 -9.03 -11.59
CA ILE A 100 -9.30 -10.33 -12.23
C ILE A 100 -8.08 -11.21 -11.99
N TYR A 101 -8.25 -12.28 -11.20
CA TYR A 101 -7.22 -13.29 -10.98
C TYR A 101 -7.24 -14.29 -12.15
N TYR A 102 -6.25 -14.22 -13.04
CA TYR A 102 -6.05 -15.22 -14.08
C TYR A 102 -5.02 -16.26 -13.62
N ASN A 103 -5.35 -17.54 -13.82
CA ASN A 103 -4.47 -18.67 -13.49
C ASN A 103 -3.50 -19.03 -14.62
N ASP A 104 -3.60 -18.40 -15.79
CA ASP A 104 -2.74 -18.69 -16.94
C ASP A 104 -1.67 -17.61 -17.12
N THR A 105 -0.46 -17.90 -16.65
CA THR A 105 0.71 -17.04 -16.77
C THR A 105 1.41 -17.16 -18.12
N ASN A 106 1.02 -18.14 -18.98
CA ASN A 106 1.71 -18.39 -20.25
C ASN A 106 1.49 -17.29 -21.30
N LEU A 107 0.57 -16.35 -21.07
CA LEU A 107 0.36 -15.20 -21.95
C LEU A 107 1.30 -14.00 -21.70
N PHE A 108 2.08 -14.00 -20.62
CA PHE A 108 2.79 -12.78 -20.17
C PHE A 108 4.30 -12.93 -20.27
N LYS A 109 4.88 -12.41 -21.36
CA LYS A 109 6.33 -12.25 -21.50
C LYS A 109 6.73 -10.85 -21.00
N PRO A 110 7.34 -10.73 -19.81
CA PRO A 110 7.70 -9.42 -19.29
C PRO A 110 8.79 -8.79 -20.16
N LYS A 111 8.61 -7.52 -20.54
CA LYS A 111 9.67 -6.71 -21.16
C LYS A 111 10.78 -6.44 -20.15
N ARG A 112 10.41 -6.26 -18.88
CA ARG A 112 11.34 -6.01 -17.76
C ARG A 112 10.90 -6.74 -16.51
N VAL A 113 11.88 -7.08 -15.68
CA VAL A 113 11.71 -7.71 -14.37
C VAL A 113 12.34 -6.82 -13.31
N LEU A 114 11.61 -6.55 -12.24
CA LEU A 114 12.09 -5.88 -11.04
C LEU A 114 12.01 -6.85 -9.87
N ASP A 115 13.15 -7.14 -9.24
CA ASP A 115 13.23 -8.00 -8.07
C ASP A 115 13.52 -7.14 -6.85
N PHE A 116 12.57 -7.10 -5.91
CA PHE A 116 12.62 -6.31 -4.68
C PHE A 116 12.58 -7.19 -3.44
N ARG A 117 12.97 -8.46 -3.54
CA ARG A 117 13.08 -9.31 -2.34
C ARG A 117 14.15 -8.76 -1.41
N GLY A 118 13.83 -8.67 -0.12
CA GLY A 118 14.66 -8.00 0.87
C GLY A 118 14.58 -6.46 0.86
N GLU A 119 13.93 -5.86 -0.13
CA GLU A 119 13.70 -4.41 -0.19
C GLU A 119 12.36 -4.05 0.44
N THR A 120 12.38 -3.02 1.27
CA THR A 120 11.15 -2.46 1.86
C THR A 120 10.80 -1.12 1.23
N CYS A 121 9.61 -0.65 1.55
CA CYS A 121 9.16 0.68 1.15
C CYS A 121 10.19 1.79 1.50
N PRO A 122 10.35 2.82 0.63
CA PRO A 122 9.50 3.12 -0.53
C PRO A 122 10.06 2.60 -1.87
N ILE A 123 11.13 1.82 -1.85
CA ILE A 123 11.86 1.43 -3.07
C ILE A 123 11.00 0.62 -4.05
N PRO A 124 10.29 -0.45 -3.63
CA PRO A 124 9.45 -1.22 -4.54
C PRO A 124 8.36 -0.36 -5.18
N GLU A 125 7.65 0.44 -4.39
CA GLU A 125 6.51 1.22 -4.88
C GLU A 125 6.94 2.34 -5.83
N LEU A 126 7.98 3.10 -5.47
CA LEU A 126 8.45 4.21 -6.31
C LEU A 126 9.06 3.72 -7.62
N THR A 127 9.85 2.65 -7.55
CA THR A 127 10.51 2.11 -8.74
C THR A 127 9.49 1.50 -9.68
N THR A 128 8.57 0.67 -9.18
CA THR A 128 7.48 0.11 -10.01
C THR A 128 6.65 1.21 -10.68
N ARG A 129 6.25 2.25 -9.94
CA ARG A 129 5.49 3.38 -10.51
C ARG A 129 6.26 4.11 -11.61
N ARG A 130 7.57 4.30 -11.46
CA ARG A 130 8.43 4.91 -12.48
C ARG A 130 8.51 4.02 -13.72
N GLU A 131 8.79 2.74 -13.55
CA GLU A 131 8.96 1.83 -14.68
C GLU A 131 7.68 1.65 -15.49
N LEU A 132 6.52 1.60 -14.84
CA LEU A 132 5.22 1.55 -15.54
C LEU A 132 4.94 2.78 -16.40
N LYS A 133 5.48 3.97 -16.04
CA LYS A 133 5.34 5.18 -16.86
C LYS A 133 6.11 5.06 -18.17
N GLU A 134 7.28 4.44 -18.14
CA GLU A 134 8.17 4.26 -19.30
C GLU A 134 7.72 3.15 -20.26
N LEU A 135 6.82 2.26 -19.83
CA LEU A 135 6.26 1.23 -20.70
C LEU A 135 5.29 1.81 -21.72
N THR A 136 5.21 1.16 -22.88
CA THR A 136 4.16 1.40 -23.87
C THR A 136 2.97 0.47 -23.64
N ASN A 137 1.80 0.82 -24.20
CA ASN A 137 0.58 0.03 -24.03
C ASN A 137 0.77 -1.39 -24.59
N GLY A 138 0.33 -2.39 -23.83
CA GLY A 138 0.53 -3.82 -24.10
C GLY A 138 1.86 -4.38 -23.57
N GLU A 139 2.81 -3.54 -23.15
CA GLU A 139 4.03 -4.04 -22.52
C GLU A 139 3.77 -4.47 -21.08
N THR A 140 4.43 -5.56 -20.70
CA THR A 140 4.31 -6.16 -19.37
C THR A 140 5.57 -5.94 -18.54
N LEU A 141 5.38 -5.54 -17.27
CA LEU A 141 6.38 -5.51 -16.21
C LEU A 141 6.14 -6.68 -15.26
N LEU A 142 7.19 -7.41 -14.90
CA LEU A 142 7.14 -8.32 -13.76
C LEU A 142 7.78 -7.63 -12.54
N VAL A 143 7.08 -7.64 -11.42
CA VAL A 143 7.57 -7.16 -10.12
C VAL A 143 7.54 -8.31 -9.12
N ILE A 144 8.64 -8.57 -8.43
CA ILE A 144 8.76 -9.62 -7.41
C ILE A 144 8.97 -8.95 -6.06
N VAL A 145 8.11 -9.24 -5.09
CA VAL A 145 8.14 -8.66 -3.73
C VAL A 145 7.90 -9.75 -2.69
N ASP A 146 8.55 -9.65 -1.54
CA ASP A 146 8.32 -10.51 -0.37
C ASP A 146 7.61 -9.75 0.77
N TYR A 147 7.57 -8.41 0.72
CA TYR A 147 6.84 -7.60 1.69
C TYR A 147 5.34 -7.48 1.35
N PRO A 148 4.41 -7.96 2.21
CA PRO A 148 2.99 -7.99 1.88
C PRO A 148 2.36 -6.62 1.62
N LEU A 149 2.80 -5.57 2.30
CA LEU A 149 2.24 -4.23 2.08
C LEU A 149 2.68 -3.65 0.74
N SER A 150 3.92 -3.88 0.30
CA SER A 150 4.36 -3.47 -1.03
C SER A 150 3.53 -4.14 -2.12
N LYS A 151 3.22 -5.44 -1.97
CA LYS A 151 2.30 -6.13 -2.88
C LYS A 151 0.93 -5.44 -2.97
N GLU A 152 0.26 -5.22 -1.84
CA GLU A 152 -1.08 -4.61 -1.83
C GLU A 152 -1.06 -3.20 -2.45
N ARG A 153 -0.03 -2.40 -2.15
CA ARG A 153 0.13 -1.04 -2.70
C ARG A 153 0.36 -1.03 -4.20
N ILE A 154 1.23 -1.91 -4.71
CA ILE A 154 1.49 -2.02 -6.15
C ILE A 154 0.20 -2.40 -6.88
N ILE A 155 -0.52 -3.40 -6.36
CA ILE A 155 -1.80 -3.83 -6.93
C ILE A 155 -2.83 -2.69 -6.88
N SER A 156 -2.98 -2.02 -5.73
CA SER A 156 -3.91 -0.90 -5.53
C SER A 156 -3.60 0.25 -6.49
N PHE A 157 -2.33 0.61 -6.67
CA PHE A 157 -1.90 1.60 -7.66
C PHE A 157 -2.27 1.19 -9.09
N CYS A 158 -1.94 -0.04 -9.49
CA CYS A 158 -2.21 -0.53 -10.84
C CYS A 158 -3.72 -0.55 -11.14
N ARG A 159 -4.55 -0.93 -10.16
CA ARG A 159 -6.02 -0.86 -10.27
C ARG A 159 -6.51 0.57 -10.52
N LYS A 160 -6.01 1.53 -9.75
CA LYS A 160 -6.36 2.95 -9.91
C LYS A 160 -5.97 3.51 -11.28
N MET A 161 -4.88 2.99 -11.84
CA MET A 161 -4.41 3.35 -13.19
C MET A 161 -5.11 2.58 -14.31
N GLY A 162 -5.97 1.60 -14.00
CA GLY A 162 -6.63 0.77 -15.00
C GLY A 162 -5.72 -0.26 -15.67
N TYR A 163 -4.56 -0.59 -15.06
CA TYR A 163 -3.65 -1.61 -15.58
C TYR A 163 -4.16 -3.02 -15.30
N LYS A 164 -3.90 -3.95 -16.22
CA LYS A 164 -4.17 -5.36 -15.98
C LYS A 164 -3.09 -5.94 -15.07
N VAL A 165 -3.50 -6.63 -14.02
CA VAL A 165 -2.61 -7.19 -13.00
C VAL A 165 -2.89 -8.66 -12.83
N ILE A 166 -1.83 -9.46 -12.83
CA ILE A 166 -1.86 -10.88 -12.48
C ILE A 166 -0.87 -11.11 -11.34
N VAL A 167 -1.32 -11.82 -10.31
CA VAL A 167 -0.53 -12.11 -9.13
C VAL A 167 -0.37 -13.60 -8.99
N VAL A 168 0.87 -14.04 -8.83
CA VAL A 168 1.23 -15.41 -8.47
C VAL A 168 1.91 -15.36 -7.11
N ASP A 169 1.23 -15.91 -6.11
CA ASP A 169 1.78 -16.04 -4.76
C ASP A 169 2.52 -17.38 -4.64
N ASP A 170 3.75 -17.34 -4.15
CA ASP A 170 4.49 -18.51 -3.66
C ASP A 170 4.64 -18.41 -2.14
N LYS A 171 5.29 -19.39 -1.51
CA LYS A 171 5.52 -19.43 -0.05
C LYS A 171 6.38 -18.27 0.47
N LEU A 172 7.26 -17.74 -0.37
CA LEU A 172 8.29 -16.77 0.04
C LEU A 172 8.08 -15.39 -0.57
N ASP A 173 7.61 -15.33 -1.81
CA ASP A 173 7.45 -14.09 -2.57
C ASP A 173 6.16 -14.08 -3.39
N SER A 174 5.86 -12.92 -3.95
CA SER A 174 4.73 -12.70 -4.83
C SER A 174 5.23 -12.08 -6.13
N LYS A 175 4.84 -12.68 -7.24
CA LYS A 175 5.14 -12.22 -8.60
C LYS A 175 3.93 -11.49 -9.16
N ILE A 176 4.11 -10.22 -9.51
CA ILE A 176 3.07 -9.33 -9.99
C ILE A 176 3.40 -8.98 -11.44
N TYR A 177 2.63 -9.53 -12.37
CA TYR A 177 2.68 -9.19 -13.78
C TYR A 177 1.71 -8.04 -14.03
N ILE A 178 2.20 -6.96 -14.64
CA ILE A 178 1.46 -5.73 -14.84
C ILE A 178 1.56 -5.37 -16.31
N GLU A 179 0.48 -5.51 -17.06
CA GLU A 179 0.37 -5.05 -18.44
C GLU A 179 -0.16 -3.61 -18.43
N LYS A 180 0.56 -2.70 -19.07
CA LYS A 180 0.11 -1.33 -19.22
C LYS A 180 -1.04 -1.28 -20.22
N THR A 181 -2.17 -0.74 -19.78
CA THR A 181 -3.37 -0.57 -20.60
C THR A 181 -3.87 0.86 -20.44
N GLY A 182 -4.02 1.57 -21.57
CA GLY A 182 -4.48 2.96 -21.61
C GLY A 182 -3.37 3.97 -21.39
#